data_AF-A0A7J4DU29-F1
#
_entry.id   AF-A0A7J4DU29-F1
#
_cell.length_a   1.000
_cell.length_b   1.000
_cell.length_c   1.000
_cell.angle_alpha   90.00
_cell.angle_beta   90.00
_cell.angle_gamma   90.00
#
_symmetry.space_group_name_H-M   'P 1'
#
loop_
_entity.id
_entity.type
_entity.pdbx_description
1 polymer ?
#
loop_
_entity_poly.entity_id
_entity_poly.type
_entity_poly.pdbx_seq_one_letter_code
_entity_poly.pdbx_strand_id
1 'polypeptide(L)'
;HVYGAPTTTRKNVRQLIRPGDIVIVYVAKKGAKTLGGRLVAAYRVKTEWREEDKPLWPDEQSEGKVIYPYRVDVEPIIECNSPQAPELRELVPLLSFIKKKDRWQAYLVGTIANAGKPIPLEDAEKIIEELEKRCGKD
;
A
#
# COMPACT_ATOMS: atom_id res chain seq x y z
N HIS A 1 -8.34 -10.60 2.74
CA HIS A 1 -7.07 -10.38 2.03
C HIS A 1 -5.93 -10.40 3.03
N VAL A 2 -4.68 -10.52 2.59
CA VAL A 2 -3.50 -10.56 3.48
C VAL A 2 -2.48 -9.52 3.02
N TYR A 3 -2.00 -8.70 3.96
CA TYR A 3 -0.85 -7.82 3.74
C TYR A 3 0.39 -8.40 4.41
N GLY A 4 1.51 -8.43 3.69
CA GLY A 4 2.79 -8.95 4.14
C GLY A 4 3.88 -7.90 4.19
N ALA A 5 4.79 -8.01 5.16
CA ALA A 5 5.98 -7.18 5.24
C ALA A 5 7.25 -8.03 5.53
N PRO A 6 8.41 -7.64 4.98
CA PRO A 6 9.65 -8.36 5.23
C PRO A 6 10.23 -8.02 6.61
N THR A 7 11.16 -8.87 7.09
CA THR A 7 11.90 -8.62 8.34
C THR A 7 12.94 -7.51 8.22
N THR A 8 13.38 -7.21 7.00
CA THR A 8 14.46 -6.26 6.69
C THR A 8 14.00 -4.80 6.58
N THR A 9 12.79 -4.50 7.06
CA THR A 9 12.27 -3.13 7.06
C THR A 9 13.09 -2.22 7.99
N ARG A 10 13.37 -0.99 7.56
CA ARG A 10 14.16 -0.01 8.37
C ARG A 10 13.49 0.34 9.69
N LYS A 11 12.16 0.26 9.76
CA LYS A 11 11.36 0.50 10.95
C LYS A 11 10.57 -0.76 11.25
N ASN A 12 10.32 -1.02 12.54
CA ASN A 12 9.54 -2.16 12.95
C ASN A 12 8.07 -1.99 12.53
N VAL A 13 7.72 -2.60 11.39
CA VAL A 13 6.36 -2.54 10.82
C VAL A 13 5.28 -2.97 11.81
N ARG A 14 5.61 -3.92 12.70
CA ARG A 14 4.71 -4.46 13.73
C ARG A 14 4.33 -3.45 14.81
N GLN A 15 5.05 -2.32 14.89
CA GLN A 15 4.73 -1.21 15.80
C GLN A 15 4.01 -0.06 15.09
N LEU A 16 4.00 -0.02 13.76
CA LEU A 16 3.49 1.10 12.96
C LEU A 16 2.08 0.88 12.43
N ILE A 17 1.64 -0.37 12.29
CA ILE A 17 0.32 -0.74 11.79
C ILE A 17 -0.42 -1.55 12.85
N ARG A 18 -1.66 -1.18 13.13
CA ARG A 18 -2.57 -1.81 14.10
C ARG A 18 -3.94 -2.11 13.48
N PRO A 19 -4.73 -3.02 14.09
CA PRO A 19 -6.14 -3.18 13.75
C PRO A 19 -6.87 -1.84 13.74
N GLY A 20 -7.69 -1.62 12.71
CA GLY A 20 -8.41 -0.36 12.49
C GLY A 20 -7.70 0.61 11.55
N ASP A 21 -6.38 0.51 11.36
CA ASP A 21 -5.66 1.36 10.42
C ASP A 21 -6.10 1.12 8.97
N ILE A 22 -5.96 2.15 8.14
CA ILE A 22 -6.17 2.08 6.70
C ILE A 22 -4.81 2.03 6.01
N VAL A 23 -4.63 1.03 5.15
CA VAL A 23 -3.45 0.86 4.31
C VAL A 23 -3.83 1.11 2.86
N ILE A 24 -3.17 2.09 2.23
CA ILE A 24 -3.33 2.41 0.81
C ILE A 24 -2.20 1.75 0.02
N VAL A 25 -2.56 1.04 -1.05
CA VAL A 25 -1.63 0.26 -1.85
C VAL A 25 -1.21 1.05 -3.10
N TYR A 26 0.10 1.26 -3.22
CA TYR A 26 0.75 1.85 -4.39
C TYR A 26 1.59 0.81 -5.11
N VAL A 27 1.44 0.70 -6.43
CA VAL A 27 2.27 -0.19 -7.26
C VAL A 27 3.47 0.61 -7.79
N ALA A 28 4.68 0.20 -7.43
CA ALA A 28 5.89 0.83 -7.93
C ALA A 28 6.02 0.67 -9.46
N LYS A 29 6.49 1.72 -10.16
CA LYS A 29 6.73 1.66 -11.61
C LYS A 29 7.76 0.59 -12.01
N LYS A 30 8.78 0.39 -11.18
CA LYS A 30 9.85 -0.57 -11.46
C LYS A 30 9.28 -2.00 -11.41
N GLY A 31 9.35 -2.71 -12.53
CA GLY A 31 8.90 -4.11 -12.65
C GLY A 31 7.41 -4.29 -12.91
N ALA A 32 6.60 -3.22 -12.86
CA ALA A 32 5.17 -3.29 -13.16
C ALA A 32 4.90 -3.24 -14.67
N LYS A 33 4.01 -4.10 -15.16
CA LYS A 33 3.60 -4.14 -16.57
C LYS A 33 2.48 -3.16 -16.90
N THR A 34 1.48 -3.02 -16.02
CA THR A 34 0.23 -2.28 -16.31
C THR A 34 -0.14 -1.24 -15.25
N LEU A 35 0.01 -1.56 -13.96
CA LEU A 35 -0.44 -0.70 -12.85
C LEU A 35 0.67 0.18 -12.25
N GLY A 36 1.84 0.23 -12.87
CA GLY A 36 3.00 0.95 -12.35
C GLY A 36 2.74 2.44 -12.15
N GLY A 37 2.94 2.93 -10.92
CA GLY A 37 2.73 4.33 -10.55
C GLY A 37 1.32 4.66 -10.08
N ARG A 38 0.45 3.65 -9.95
CA ARG A 38 -0.96 3.82 -9.56
C ARG A 38 -1.20 3.46 -8.11
N LEU A 39 -2.19 4.12 -7.52
CA LEU A 39 -2.82 3.69 -6.27
C LEU A 39 -3.92 2.73 -6.65
N VAL A 40 -3.94 1.51 -6.09
CA VAL A 40 -4.77 0.42 -6.62
C VAL A 40 -5.75 -0.16 -5.60
N ALA A 41 -5.59 0.15 -4.32
CA ALA A 41 -6.52 -0.31 -3.30
C ALA A 41 -6.38 0.49 -2.01
N ALA A 42 -7.43 0.46 -1.19
CA ALA A 42 -7.35 0.76 0.23
C ALA A 42 -7.97 -0.40 1.02
N TYR A 43 -7.30 -0.80 2.09
CA TYR A 43 -7.77 -1.86 2.98
C TYR A 43 -7.80 -1.38 4.43
N ARG A 44 -8.74 -1.91 5.20
CA ARG A 44 -8.76 -1.81 6.66
C ARG A 44 -8.05 -3.01 7.28
N VAL A 45 -7.15 -2.75 8.22
CA VAL A 45 -6.45 -3.81 8.97
C VAL A 45 -7.38 -4.41 10.02
N LYS A 46 -7.44 -5.74 10.11
CA LYS A 46 -8.39 -6.47 10.96
C LYS A 46 -7.75 -7.19 12.13
N THR A 47 -6.47 -7.52 12.04
CA THR A 47 -5.76 -8.36 13.01
C THR A 47 -4.41 -7.77 13.39
N GLU A 48 -3.89 -8.19 14.54
CA GLU A 48 -2.51 -7.94 14.92
C GLU A 48 -1.57 -8.74 14.01
N TRP A 49 -0.30 -8.33 13.97
CA TRP A 49 0.74 -9.01 13.22
C TRP A 49 0.96 -10.44 13.72
N ARG A 50 0.98 -11.38 12.78
CA ARG A 50 1.43 -12.75 13.00
C ARG A 50 2.66 -13.05 12.16
N GLU A 51 3.49 -13.95 12.65
CA GLU A 51 4.65 -14.46 11.92
C GLU A 51 4.28 -15.80 11.28
N GLU A 52 4.61 -15.94 10.01
CA GLU A 52 4.19 -17.05 9.16
C GLU A 52 5.40 -17.61 8.40
N ASP A 53 5.47 -18.93 8.30
CA ASP A 53 6.62 -19.68 7.78
C ASP A 53 6.33 -20.40 6.46
N LYS A 54 5.13 -20.23 5.90
CA LYS A 54 4.69 -20.85 4.64
C LYS A 54 4.65 -19.84 3.49
N PRO A 55 5.27 -20.13 2.32
CA PRO A 55 5.14 -19.33 1.11
C PRO A 55 3.68 -19.06 0.73
N LEU A 56 3.34 -17.80 0.47
CA LEU A 56 1.99 -17.35 0.12
C LEU A 56 1.94 -16.64 -1.24
N TRP A 57 2.88 -15.75 -1.52
CA TRP A 57 2.89 -14.98 -2.77
C TRP A 57 3.61 -15.71 -3.91
N PRO A 58 3.32 -15.40 -5.20
CA PRO A 58 3.89 -16.12 -6.33
C PRO A 58 5.42 -16.15 -6.38
N ASP A 59 6.08 -15.06 -5.94
CA ASP A 59 7.53 -14.98 -5.80
C ASP A 59 8.04 -15.94 -4.71
N GLU A 60 7.40 -15.94 -3.53
CA GLU A 60 7.74 -16.87 -2.45
C GLU A 60 7.54 -18.35 -2.86
N GLN A 61 6.45 -18.65 -3.57
CA GLN A 61 6.13 -20.00 -4.04
C GLN A 61 7.14 -20.48 -5.09
N SER A 62 7.51 -19.60 -6.03
CA SER A 62 8.51 -19.91 -7.06
C SER A 62 9.90 -20.15 -6.46
N GLU A 63 10.26 -19.43 -5.40
CA GLU A 63 11.57 -19.55 -4.74
C GLU A 63 11.59 -20.56 -3.59
N GLY A 64 10.43 -21.07 -3.17
CA GLY A 64 10.31 -21.95 -2.00
C GLY A 64 10.73 -21.28 -0.69
N LYS A 65 10.63 -19.95 -0.61
CA LYS A 65 11.19 -19.14 0.48
C LYS A 65 10.21 -18.07 0.92
N VAL A 66 10.06 -17.90 2.23
CA VAL A 66 9.27 -16.79 2.81
C VAL A 66 10.06 -15.48 2.73
N ILE A 67 9.47 -14.48 2.07
CA ILE A 67 9.99 -13.13 1.87
C ILE A 67 9.26 -12.14 2.79
N TYR A 68 7.96 -12.35 3.01
CA TYR A 68 7.08 -11.49 3.81
C TYR A 68 6.44 -12.28 4.97
N PRO A 69 7.24 -12.63 6.01
CA PRO A 69 6.78 -13.49 7.10
C PRO A 69 5.84 -12.76 8.07
N TYR A 70 5.92 -11.44 8.18
CA TYR A 70 4.97 -10.69 9.00
C TYR A 70 3.71 -10.46 8.19
N ARG A 71 2.56 -10.92 8.70
CA ARG A 71 1.27 -10.85 8.01
C ARG A 71 0.18 -10.27 8.90
N VAL A 72 -0.75 -9.55 8.28
CA VAL A 72 -2.02 -9.13 8.87
C VAL A 72 -3.15 -9.41 7.91
N ASP A 73 -4.30 -9.76 8.45
CA ASP A 73 -5.54 -9.82 7.68
C ASP A 73 -6.08 -8.42 7.46
N VAL A 74 -6.48 -8.17 6.22
CA VAL A 74 -7.04 -6.90 5.78
C VAL A 74 -8.34 -7.13 5.01
N GLU A 75 -9.25 -6.17 5.15
CA GLU A 75 -10.57 -6.13 4.53
C GLU A 75 -10.61 -4.99 3.50
N PRO A 76 -11.10 -5.22 2.27
CA PRO A 76 -11.11 -4.19 1.24
C PRO A 76 -12.07 -3.07 1.64
N ILE A 77 -11.61 -1.84 1.51
CA ILE A 77 -12.47 -0.65 1.46
C ILE A 77 -12.83 -0.41 -0.01
N ILE A 78 -11.82 -0.40 -0.88
CA ILE A 78 -11.96 -0.29 -2.33
C ILE A 78 -10.79 -0.99 -3.01
N GLU A 79 -11.03 -1.68 -4.12
CA GLU A 79 -10.00 -2.28 -4.97
C GLU A 79 -10.19 -1.81 -6.41
N CYS A 80 -9.10 -1.39 -7.04
CA CYS A 80 -9.07 -0.99 -8.43
C CYS A 80 -7.93 -1.69 -9.18
N ASN A 81 -8.22 -2.90 -9.62
CA ASN A 81 -7.30 -3.74 -10.41
C ASN A 81 -7.39 -3.44 -11.92
N SER A 82 -7.48 -2.16 -12.27
CA SER A 82 -7.71 -1.69 -13.64
C SER A 82 -6.71 -0.57 -14.01
N PRO A 83 -6.32 -0.44 -15.29
CA PRO A 83 -5.56 0.72 -15.78
C PRO A 83 -6.22 2.07 -15.51
N GLN A 84 -7.52 2.08 -15.15
CA GLN A 84 -8.24 3.28 -14.75
C GLN A 84 -7.86 3.79 -13.35
N ALA A 85 -7.21 2.97 -12.51
CA ALA A 85 -6.76 3.37 -11.18
C ALA A 85 -5.95 4.69 -11.23
N PRO A 86 -6.11 5.62 -10.28
CA PRO A 86 -5.45 6.92 -10.36
C PRO A 86 -3.92 6.81 -10.35
N GLU A 87 -3.26 7.56 -11.23
CA GLU A 87 -1.81 7.73 -11.11
C GLU A 87 -1.52 8.63 -9.92
N LEU A 88 -0.61 8.21 -9.03
CA LEU A 88 -0.26 9.04 -7.88
C LEU A 88 0.21 10.43 -8.31
N ARG A 89 0.89 10.55 -9.45
CA ARG A 89 1.39 11.81 -10.00
C ARG A 89 0.27 12.84 -10.18
N GLU A 90 -0.93 12.42 -10.54
CA GLU A 90 -2.10 13.30 -10.71
C GLU A 90 -2.57 13.87 -9.37
N LEU A 91 -2.44 13.09 -8.30
CA LEU A 91 -2.85 13.49 -6.95
C LEU A 91 -1.75 14.22 -6.17
N VAL A 92 -0.48 14.14 -6.59
CA VAL A 92 0.66 14.81 -5.91
C VAL A 92 0.37 16.28 -5.52
N PRO A 93 -0.21 17.13 -6.40
CA PRO A 93 -0.52 18.51 -6.03
C PRO A 93 -1.50 18.65 -4.86
N LEU A 94 -2.42 17.68 -4.71
CA LEU A 94 -3.53 17.71 -3.76
C LEU A 94 -3.20 17.10 -2.40
N LEU A 95 -2.18 16.24 -2.34
CA LEU A 95 -1.83 15.48 -1.14
C LEU A 95 -0.88 16.25 -0.22
N SER A 96 -1.37 16.65 0.96
CA SER A 96 -0.63 17.48 1.92
C SER A 96 0.58 16.80 2.56
N PHE A 97 0.58 15.47 2.68
CA PHE A 97 1.73 14.71 3.18
C PHE A 97 2.95 14.81 2.27
N ILE A 98 2.74 15.06 0.97
CA ILE A 98 3.79 15.28 -0.02
C ILE A 98 4.18 16.76 -0.01
N LYS A 99 5.15 17.13 0.85
CA LYS A 99 5.57 18.53 1.00
C LYS A 99 6.41 19.04 -0.16
N LYS A 100 7.23 18.17 -0.77
CA LYS A 100 8.10 18.50 -1.91
C LYS A 100 7.56 17.85 -3.18
N LYS A 101 6.78 18.60 -3.95
CA LYS A 101 6.04 18.12 -5.14
C LYS A 101 6.96 17.72 -6.29
N ASP A 102 8.14 18.33 -6.40
CA ASP A 102 9.18 18.01 -7.38
C ASP A 102 9.93 16.70 -7.06
N ARG A 103 9.87 16.24 -5.80
CA ARG A 103 10.56 15.02 -5.30
C ARG A 103 9.60 14.07 -4.57
N TRP A 104 8.38 13.95 -5.06
CA TRP A 104 7.33 13.16 -4.43
C TRP A 104 7.68 11.67 -4.30
N GLN A 105 8.51 11.12 -5.19
CA GLN A 105 8.93 9.71 -5.17
C GLN A 105 9.69 9.35 -3.88
N ALA A 106 10.36 10.31 -3.25
CA ALA A 106 11.05 10.10 -1.98
C ALA A 106 10.10 9.69 -0.84
N TYR A 107 8.81 10.09 -0.93
CA TYR A 107 7.77 9.72 0.02
C TYR A 107 7.28 8.28 -0.16
N LEU A 108 7.68 7.58 -1.22
CA LEU A 108 7.29 6.20 -1.49
C LEU A 108 8.38 5.18 -1.17
N VAL A 109 9.51 5.62 -0.62
CA VAL A 109 10.66 4.76 -0.36
C VAL A 109 10.43 3.96 0.92
N GLY A 110 10.63 2.65 0.82
CA GLY A 110 10.61 1.71 1.92
C GLY A 110 9.22 1.16 2.26
N THR A 111 9.21 0.24 3.22
CA THR A 111 8.03 -0.43 3.73
C THR A 111 8.02 -0.20 5.24
N ILE A 112 7.14 0.59 5.84
CA ILE A 112 6.05 1.42 5.28
C ILE A 112 6.57 2.70 4.61
N ALA A 113 5.89 3.13 3.55
CA ALA A 113 6.15 4.39 2.84
C ALA A 113 6.03 5.61 3.76
N ASN A 114 6.32 6.81 3.23
CA ASN A 114 6.32 8.07 3.97
C ASN A 114 7.25 8.05 5.19
N ALA A 115 8.38 7.35 5.07
CA ALA A 115 9.31 7.07 6.16
C ALA A 115 8.61 6.47 7.41
N GLY A 116 7.59 5.63 7.21
CA GLY A 116 6.78 5.03 8.27
C GLY A 116 5.98 6.01 9.11
N LYS A 117 5.61 7.17 8.55
CA LYS A 117 4.66 8.11 9.16
C LYS A 117 3.28 7.90 8.54
N PRO A 118 2.19 8.00 9.33
CA PRO A 118 0.85 8.04 8.76
C PRO A 118 0.70 9.26 7.84
N ILE A 119 -0.23 9.16 6.90
CA ILE A 119 -0.70 10.32 6.13
C ILE A 119 -1.91 10.94 6.83
N PRO A 120 -2.20 12.24 6.64
CA PRO A 120 -3.43 12.85 7.14
C PRO A 120 -4.68 12.11 6.64
N LEU A 121 -5.71 12.04 7.49
CA LEU A 121 -6.98 11.39 7.14
C LEU A 121 -7.58 11.99 5.86
N GLU A 122 -7.58 13.32 5.74
CA GLU A 122 -8.07 14.04 4.56
C GLU A 122 -7.34 13.66 3.26
N ASP A 123 -6.04 13.32 3.34
CA ASP A 123 -5.30 12.84 2.17
C ASP A 123 -5.68 11.40 1.82
N ALA A 124 -5.94 10.56 2.83
CA ALA A 124 -6.42 9.20 2.62
C ALA A 124 -7.83 9.20 2.00
N GLU A 125 -8.72 10.04 2.49
CA GLU A 125 -10.09 10.23 1.98
C GLU A 125 -10.06 10.65 0.50
N LYS A 126 -9.25 11.66 0.14
CA LYS A 126 -9.08 12.07 -1.27
C LYS A 126 -8.63 10.92 -2.18
N ILE A 127 -7.73 10.06 -1.69
CA ILE A 127 -7.26 8.90 -2.46
C ILE A 127 -8.37 7.87 -2.64
N ILE A 128 -9.12 7.57 -1.57
CA ILE A 128 -10.23 6.62 -1.60
C ILE A 128 -11.36 7.13 -2.52
N GLU A 129 -11.74 8.40 -2.41
CA GLU A 129 -12.72 9.00 -3.30
C GLU A 129 -12.29 8.93 -4.77
N GLU A 130 -11.00 9.14 -5.07
CA GLU A 130 -10.51 9.04 -6.44
C GLU A 130 -10.55 7.59 -6.96
N LEU A 131 -10.26 6.61 -6.09
CA LEU A 131 -10.43 5.20 -6.42
C LEU A 131 -11.89 4.86 -6.70
N GLU A 132 -12.83 5.33 -5.87
CA GLU A 132 -14.27 5.13 -6.05
C GLU A 132 -14.78 5.78 -7.34
N LYS A 133 -14.37 7.03 -7.65
CA LYS A 133 -14.78 7.72 -8.88
C LYS A 133 -14.38 6.95 -10.15
N ARG A 134 -13.20 6.32 -10.15
CA ARG A 134 -12.67 5.64 -11.33
C ARG A 134 -13.06 4.18 -11.41
N CYS A 135 -13.31 3.53 -10.28
CA CYS A 135 -13.40 2.07 -10.21
C CYS A 135 -14.60 1.56 -9.40
N GLY A 136 -15.29 2.43 -8.68
CA GLY A 136 -16.51 2.12 -7.92
C GLY A 136 -17.78 2.07 -8.78
N LYS A 137 -17.67 1.70 -10.06
CA LYS A 137 -18.85 1.35 -10.86
C LYS A 137 -19.13 -0.14 -10.68
N ASP A 138 -20.33 -0.41 -10.17
CA ASP A 138 -20.96 -1.73 -10.01
C ASP A 138 -20.79 -2.64 -11.25
#